data_AF-A0A851DFF6-F1
#
_entry.id   AF-A0A851DFF6-F1
#
_cell.length_a   1.000
_cell.length_b   1.000
_cell.length_c   1.000
_cell.angle_alpha   90.00
_cell.angle_beta   90.00
_cell.angle_gamma   90.00
#
_symmetry.space_group_name_H-M   'P 1'
#
loop_
_entity.id
_entity.type
_entity.pdbx_description
1 polymer ?
#
loop_
_entity_poly.entity_id
_entity_poly.type
_entity_poly.pdbx_seq_one_letter_code
_entity_poly.pdbx_strand_id
1 'polypeptide(L)' 'RSFLNREDIGIILISQCLAEQIRHAVDAHSRPIPAILEIPSKEHPYDPSKDSVLRRARGLFSPEDLR' A
#
# COMPACT_ATOMS: atom_id res chain seq x y z
N ARG A 1 16.02 13.93 -2.79
CA ARG A 1 16.32 12.63 -2.13
C ARG A 1 15.08 11.75 -2.26
N SER A 2 15.20 10.52 -2.74
CA SER A 2 14.06 9.59 -2.88
C SER A 2 13.61 9.05 -1.51
N PHE A 3 12.30 9.01 -1.24
CA PHE A 3 11.74 8.48 0.01
C PHE A 3 12.07 6.99 0.21
N LEU A 4 12.19 6.23 -0.88
CA LEU A 4 12.49 4.79 -0.83
C LEU A 4 13.95 4.47 -0.48
N ASN A 5 14.87 5.42 -0.63
CA ASN A 5 16.31 5.21 -0.39
C ASN A 5 16.77 5.78 0.96
N ARG A 6 15.83 6.22 1.78
CA ARG A 6 16.09 6.77 3.10
C ARG A 6 15.99 5.67 4.14
N GLU A 7 17.11 5.39 4.80
CA GLU A 7 17.20 4.39 5.87
C GLU A 7 16.46 4.82 7.15
N ASP A 8 16.12 6.10 7.28
CA ASP A 8 15.42 6.68 8.42
C ASP A 8 13.89 6.68 8.26
N ILE A 9 13.35 6.08 7.19
CA ILE A 9 11.91 5.98 6.96
C ILE A 9 11.47 4.52 7.12
N GLY A 10 10.65 4.26 8.14
CA GLY A 10 10.03 2.96 8.34
C GLY A 10 8.73 2.77 7.56
N ILE A 11 7.91 3.82 7.49
CA ILE A 11 6.55 3.77 6.95
C ILE A 11 6.29 4.99 6.06
N ILE A 12 5.66 4.76 4.91
CA ILE A 12 5.17 5.77 3.98
C ILE A 12 3.65 5.64 3.90
N LEU A 13 2.95 6.69 4.31
CA LEU A 13 1.49 6.80 4.15
C LEU A 13 1.18 7.51 2.84
N ILE A 14 0.29 6.95 2.03
CA ILE A 14 -0.13 7.51 0.76
C ILE A 14 -1.65 7.40 0.61
N SER A 15 -2.29 8.42 0.08
CA SER A 15 -3.73 8.33 -0.23
C SER A 15 -3.96 7.29 -1.32
N GLN A 16 -4.97 6.44 -1.16
CA GLN A 16 -5.29 5.39 -2.12
C GLN A 16 -5.51 5.92 -3.55
N CYS A 17 -6.15 7.09 -3.69
CA CYS A 17 -6.33 7.75 -4.99
C CYS A 17 -5.00 8.15 -5.67
N LEU A 18 -3.98 8.52 -4.89
CA LEU A 18 -2.65 8.83 -5.40
C LEU A 18 -1.86 7.54 -5.69
N ALA A 19 -1.98 6.52 -4.84
CA ALA A 19 -1.35 5.23 -5.04
C ALA A 19 -1.81 4.57 -6.35
N GLU A 20 -3.08 4.74 -6.74
CA GLU A 20 -3.62 4.25 -8.00
C GLU A 20 -2.92 4.86 -9.23
N GLN A 21 -2.60 6.16 -9.19
CA GLN A 21 -1.92 6.85 -10.30
C GLN A 21 -0.49 6.36 -10.51
N ILE A 22 0.15 5.87 -9.45
CA ILE A 22 1.54 5.36 -9.47
C ILE A 22 1.62 3.87 -9.16
N ARG A 23 0.56 3.10 -9.48
CA ARG A 23 0.44 1.69 -9.11
C ARG A 23 1.66 0.85 -9.52
N HIS A 24 2.20 1.11 -10.70
CA HIS A 24 3.43 0.49 -11.21
C HIS A 24 4.65 0.67 -10.28
N ALA A 25 4.79 1.84 -9.66
CA ALA A 25 5.90 2.13 -8.74
C ALA A 25 5.69 1.51 -7.36
N VAL A 26 4.45 1.49 -6.86
CA VAL A 26 4.08 0.84 -5.60
C VAL A 26 4.27 -0.68 -5.71
N ASP A 27 3.81 -1.26 -6.81
CA ASP A 27 3.92 -2.71 -7.06
C ASP A 27 5.36 -3.15 -7.30
N ALA A 28 6.19 -2.30 -7.92
CA ALA A 28 7.63 -2.55 -8.09
C ALA A 28 8.42 -2.52 -6.77
N HIS A 29 7.90 -1.88 -5.72
CA HIS A 29 8.53 -1.88 -4.40
C HIS A 29 8.21 -3.17 -3.65
N SER A 30 9.21 -4.05 -3.60
CA SER A 30 9.15 -5.37 -2.95
C SER A 30 9.87 -5.44 -1.60
N ARG A 31 10.62 -4.38 -1.24
CA ARG A 31 11.35 -4.35 0.04
C ARG A 31 10.38 -4.17 1.20
N PRO A 32 10.61 -4.84 2.35
CA PRO A 32 9.74 -4.74 3.52
C PRO A 32 9.79 -3.35 4.18
N ILE A 33 10.92 -2.63 4.06
CA ILE A 33 11.12 -1.31 4.63
C ILE A 33 11.66 -0.37 3.52
N PRO A 34 11.11 0.84 3.37
CA PRO A 34 9.92 1.37 4.05
C PRO A 34 8.62 0.65 3.63
N ALA A 35 7.71 0.42 4.57
CA ALA A 35 6.38 -0.12 4.28
C ALA A 35 5.47 0.97 3.68
N ILE A 36 4.78 0.67 2.58
CA ILE A 36 3.83 1.59 1.94
C ILE A 36 2.42 1.22 2.40
N LEU A 37 1.70 2.16 3.01
CA LEU A 37 0.33 1.98 3.49
C LEU A 37 -0.61 2.97 2.80
N GLU A 38 -1.65 2.42 2.17
CA GLU A 38 -2.69 3.19 1.48
C GLU A 38 -3.78 3.61 2.47
N ILE A 39 -4.08 4.92 2.54
CA ILE A 39 -5.11 5.48 3.42
C ILE A 39 -6.23 6.16 2.61
N PRO A 40 -7.46 6.25 3.13
CA PRO A 40 -8.53 7.02 2.50
C PRO A 40 -8.20 8.52 2.45
N SER A 41 -8.87 9.26 1.57
CA SER A 41 -8.86 10.73 1.58
C SER A 41 -10.21 11.26 2.09
N LYS A 42 -10.31 12.58 2.31
CA LYS A 42 -11.57 13.20 2.74
C LYS A 42 -12.68 13.05 1.70
N GLU A 43 -12.33 13.03 0.41
CA GLU A 43 -13.26 12.98 -0.71
C GLU A 43 -13.46 11.55 -1.24
N HIS A 44 -12.50 10.66 -1.03
CA HIS A 44 -12.52 9.29 -1.57
C HIS A 44 -12.42 8.26 -0.43
N PRO A 45 -13.49 7.48 -0.18
CA PRO A 45 -13.47 6.41 0.81
C PRO A 45 -12.52 5.28 0.39
N TYR A 46 -12.08 4.50 1.38
CA TYR A 46 -11.18 3.38 1.17
C TYR A 46 -11.87 2.22 0.43
N ASP A 47 -11.19 1.65 -0.55
CA ASP A 47 -11.64 0.52 -1.36
C ASP A 47 -10.69 -0.69 -1.17
N PRO A 48 -11.06 -1.71 -0.38
CA PRO A 48 -10.21 -2.88 -0.10
C PRO A 48 -9.81 -3.67 -1.36
N SER A 49 -10.57 -3.55 -2.46
CA SER A 49 -10.27 -4.27 -3.71
C SER A 49 -9.06 -3.72 -4.46
N LYS A 50 -8.70 -2.46 -4.18
CA LYS A 50 -7.61 -1.73 -4.85
C LYS A 50 -6.32 -1.68 -4.05
N ASP A 51 -6.33 -2.18 -2.82
CA ASP A 51 -5.16 -2.17 -1.94
C ASP A 51 -4.10 -3.20 -2.38
N SER A 52 -2.87 -2.72 -2.59
CA SER A 52 -1.74 -3.54 -3.04
C SER A 52 -1.27 -4.54 -1.98
N VAL A 53 -1.37 -4.21 -0.69
CA VAL A 53 -1.03 -5.08 0.43
C VAL A 53 -2.05 -6.22 0.53
N LEU A 54 -3.35 -5.91 0.45
CA LEU A 54 -4.39 -6.95 0.45
C LEU A 54 -4.27 -7.87 -0.77
N ARG A 55 -3.92 -7.35 -1.96
CA ARG A 55 -3.67 -8.20 -3.14
C ARG A 55 -2.50 -9.17 -2.93
N ARG A 56 -1.41 -8.72 -2.31
CA ARG A 56 -0.27 -9.60 -1.94
C ARG A 56 -0.67 -10.60 -0.85
N ALA A 57 -1.50 -10.18 0.09
CA ALA A 57 -2.00 -10.99 1.19
C ALA A 57 -3.09 -12.00 0.78
N ARG A 58 -3.79 -11.82 -0.35
CA ARG A 58 -4.79 -12.79 -0.85
C ARG A 58 -4.23 -14.20 -1.11
N GLY A 59 -2.92 -14.34 -1.30
CA GLY A 59 -2.28 -15.65 -1.38
C GLY A 59 -1.96 -16.28 -0.01
N LEU A 60 -2.07 -15.51 1.07
CA LEU A 60 -1.67 -15.87 2.43
C LEU A 60 -2.85 -16.00 3.41
N PHE A 61 -3.97 -15.32 3.16
CA PHE A 61 -5.13 -15.32 4.07
C PHE A 61 -6.34 -15.99 3.43
N SER A 62 -6.95 -16.93 4.16
CA SER A 62 -8.25 -17.48 3.78
C SER A 62 -9.32 -16.43 4.07
N PRO A 63 -10.42 -16.36 3.27
CA PRO A 63 -11.51 -15.40 3.48
C PRO A 63 -12.23 -15.53 4.84
N GLU A 64 -11.85 -16.50 5.65
CA GLU A 64 -12.35 -16.76 7.00
C GLU A 64 -11.66 -15.89 8.07
N ASP A 65 -10.44 -15.39 7.80
CA ASP A 65 -9.65 -14.57 8.73
C ASP A 65 -10.08 -13.09 8.79
N LEU A 66 -11.02 -12.68 7.92
CA LEU A 66 -11.51 -11.30 7.82
C LEU A 66 -12.88 -11.09 8.49
N ARG A 67 -13.37 -12.07 9.26
CA ARG A 67 -14.66 -12.03 9.98
C ARG A 67 -14.53 -11.56 11.42
#